data_AF-A0A942GT08-F1
#
_entry.id   AF-A0A942GT08-F1
#
_cell.length_a   1.000
_cell.length_b   1.000
_cell.length_c   1.000
_cell.angle_alpha   90.00
_cell.angle_beta   90.00
_cell.angle_gamma   90.00
#
_symmetry.space_group_name_H-M   'P 1'
#
loop_
_entity.id
_entity.type
_entity.pdbx_description
1 polymer ?
#
loop_
_entity_poly.entity_id
_entity_poly.type
_entity_poly.pdbx_seq_one_letter_code
_entity_poly.pdbx_strand_id
1 'polypeptide(L)'
;MHTRNTLHYWRLLNDNPAASVSATLVAAMVYSARHGACEHADQSTEEYKQIVRSLLSSYGDSLSPIDARKEFARALPRPKQEPDLDLERSRE
;
A
#
# COMPACT_ATOMS: atom_id res chain seq x y z
N MET A 1 -3.26 -11.79 16.23
CA MET A 1 -3.06 -10.39 15.79
C MET A 1 -3.31 -10.35 14.29
N HIS A 2 -4.26 -9.53 13.82
CA HIS A 2 -4.46 -9.35 12.37
C HIS A 2 -3.38 -8.40 11.86
N THR A 3 -2.38 -8.93 11.18
CA THR A 3 -1.27 -8.12 10.66
C THR A 3 -1.75 -7.31 9.46
N ARG A 4 -1.64 -5.98 9.56
CA ARG A 4 -2.04 -5.01 8.52
C ARG A 4 -0.99 -4.97 7.41
N ASN A 5 -0.94 -6.05 6.65
CA ASN A 5 0.05 -6.26 5.59
C ASN A 5 -0.50 -5.82 4.24
N THR A 6 0.39 -5.64 3.28
CA THR A 6 0.11 -5.29 1.87
C THR A 6 -1.05 -6.11 1.27
N LEU A 7 -1.10 -7.42 1.56
CA LEU A 7 -2.14 -8.33 1.06
C LEU A 7 -3.52 -8.12 1.72
N HIS A 8 -3.55 -7.72 2.99
CA HIS A 8 -4.79 -7.40 3.71
C HIS A 8 -5.47 -6.19 3.07
N TYR A 9 -4.70 -5.14 2.81
CA TYR A 9 -5.19 -3.91 2.21
C TYR A 9 -5.60 -4.07 0.75
N TRP A 10 -4.84 -4.86 -0.01
CA TRP A 10 -5.20 -5.18 -1.39
C TRP A 10 -6.55 -5.92 -1.47
N ARG A 11 -6.79 -6.91 -0.59
CA ARG A 11 -8.10 -7.58 -0.51
C ARG A 11 -9.22 -6.62 -0.12
N LEU A 12 -9.00 -5.76 0.88
CA LEU A 12 -10.01 -4.81 1.35
C LEU A 12 -10.49 -3.88 0.23
N LEU A 13 -9.57 -3.37 -0.59
CA LEU A 13 -9.89 -2.55 -1.76
C LEU A 13 -10.54 -3.34 -2.89
N ASN A 14 -10.24 -4.63 -3.02
CA ASN A 14 -10.80 -5.49 -4.07
C ASN A 14 -12.23 -5.93 -3.75
N ASP A 15 -12.51 -6.27 -2.50
CA ASP A 15 -13.86 -6.64 -2.02
C ASP A 15 -14.81 -5.44 -1.96
N ASN A 16 -14.29 -4.21 -1.81
CA ASN A 16 -15.12 -3.01 -1.63
C ASN A 16 -14.82 -1.94 -2.70
N PRO A 17 -15.21 -2.15 -3.97
CA PRO A 17 -14.91 -1.22 -5.07
C PRO A 17 -15.72 0.09 -5.03
N ALA A 18 -16.80 0.16 -4.25
CA ALA A 18 -17.65 1.34 -4.12
C ALA A 18 -17.43 2.14 -2.81
N ALA A 19 -16.55 1.67 -1.92
CA ALA A 19 -16.32 2.33 -0.64
C ALA A 19 -15.35 3.51 -0.79
N SER A 20 -15.73 4.68 -0.27
CA SER A 20 -14.79 5.79 -0.08
C SER A 20 -13.78 5.42 1.01
N VAL A 21 -12.50 5.62 0.71
CA VAL A 21 -11.39 5.20 1.56
C VAL A 21 -10.78 6.42 2.20
N SER A 22 -10.71 6.48 3.53
CA SER A 22 -10.13 7.62 4.24
C SER A 22 -8.63 7.78 3.94
N ALA A 23 -8.14 9.01 3.90
CA ALA A 23 -6.72 9.30 3.64
C ALA A 23 -5.76 8.59 4.61
N THR A 24 -6.18 8.40 5.87
CA THR A 24 -5.42 7.63 6.88
C THR A 24 -5.32 6.14 6.53
N LEU A 25 -6.38 5.54 6.00
CA LEU A 25 -6.34 4.15 5.54
C LEU A 25 -5.42 4.01 4.34
N VAL A 26 -5.50 4.93 3.37
CA VAL A 26 -4.60 4.96 2.21
C VAL A 26 -3.14 5.16 2.63
N ALA A 27 -2.88 6.00 3.63
CA ALA A 27 -1.54 6.19 4.15
C ALA A 27 -0.96 4.91 4.76
N ALA A 28 -1.77 4.15 5.51
CA ALA A 28 -1.36 2.86 6.04
C ALA A 28 -1.05 1.84 4.92
N MET A 29 -1.80 1.88 3.82
CA MET A 29 -1.52 1.07 2.63
C MET A 29 -0.18 1.45 2.01
N VAL A 30 0.04 2.73 1.74
CA VAL A 30 1.28 3.26 1.16
C VAL A 30 2.48 2.96 2.05
N TYR A 31 2.34 3.12 3.36
CA TYR A 31 3.37 2.79 4.33
C TYR A 31 3.68 1.29 4.32
N SER A 32 2.65 0.43 4.36
CA SER A 32 2.83 -1.02 4.27
C SER A 32 3.43 -1.48 2.94
N ALA A 33 3.17 -0.76 1.84
CA ALA A 33 3.79 -1.05 0.55
C ALA A 33 5.30 -0.80 0.55
N ARG A 34 5.77 0.17 1.37
CA ARG A 34 7.19 0.50 1.52
C ARG A 34 7.91 -0.38 2.54
N HIS A 35 7.26 -0.69 3.66
CA HIS A 35 7.87 -1.36 4.82
C HIS A 35 7.41 -2.81 5.03
N GLY A 36 6.45 -3.30 4.24
CA GLY A 36 5.89 -4.66 4.32
C GLY A 36 4.68 -4.81 5.26
N ALA A 37 4.58 -3.95 6.27
CA ALA A 37 3.46 -3.88 7.21
C ALA A 37 3.28 -2.45 7.74
N CYS A 38 2.12 -2.17 8.32
CA CYS A 38 1.88 -0.92 9.05
C CYS A 38 1.28 -1.22 10.43
N GLU A 39 2.08 -1.08 11.48
CA GLU A 39 1.65 -1.23 12.85
C GLU A 39 1.08 0.08 13.41
N HIS A 40 0.42 0.01 14.57
CA HIS A 40 -0.14 1.20 15.18
C HIS A 40 0.95 2.20 15.62
N ALA A 41 2.10 1.70 16.06
CA ALA A 41 3.25 2.53 16.41
C ALA A 41 3.77 3.35 15.21
N ASP A 42 3.72 2.78 14.01
CA ASP A 42 4.20 3.44 12.79
C ASP A 42 3.37 4.66 12.41
N GLN A 43 2.11 4.73 12.85
CA GLN A 43 1.23 5.87 12.60
C GLN A 43 1.73 7.15 13.28
N SER A 44 2.62 7.03 14.27
CA SER A 44 3.25 8.16 14.95
C SER A 44 4.52 8.65 14.25
N THR A 45 5.06 7.88 13.30
CA THR A 45 6.28 8.23 12.56
C THR A 45 6.07 9.45 11.67
N GLU A 46 7.13 10.24 11.49
CA GLU A 46 7.04 11.42 10.63
C GLU A 46 6.79 11.05 9.17
N GLU A 47 7.33 9.92 8.71
CA GLU A 47 7.08 9.42 7.36
C GLU A 47 5.59 9.12 7.13
N TYR A 48 4.93 8.42 8.06
CA TYR A 48 3.50 8.17 7.96
C TYR A 48 2.70 9.48 7.93
N LYS A 49 3.04 10.44 8.81
CA LYS A 49 2.38 11.75 8.85
C LYS A 49 2.58 12.54 7.55
N GLN A 50 3.76 12.46 6.93
CA GLN A 50 4.02 13.07 5.63
C GLN A 50 3.16 12.43 4.52
N ILE A 51 3.02 11.11 4.52
CA ILE A 51 2.14 10.40 3.56
C ILE A 51 0.69 10.86 3.75
N VAL A 52 0.19 10.92 4.99
CA VAL A 52 -1.17 11.42 5.28
C VAL A 52 -1.35 12.85 4.80
N ARG A 53 -0.41 13.75 5.11
CA ARG A 53 -0.47 15.16 4.68
C ARG A 53 -0.48 15.28 3.15
N SER A 54 0.33 14.48 2.45
CA SER A 54 0.36 14.46 0.99
C SER A 54 -0.99 14.01 0.42
N LEU A 55 -1.57 12.94 0.96
CA LEU A 55 -2.85 12.42 0.50
C LEU A 55 -4.00 13.41 0.76
N LEU A 56 -4.03 14.01 1.96
CA LEU A 56 -5.01 15.05 2.30
C LEU A 56 -4.88 16.26 1.37
N SER A 57 -3.65 16.66 1.02
CA SER A 57 -3.42 17.80 0.13
C SER A 57 -3.82 17.52 -1.32
N SER A 58 -3.64 16.29 -1.80
CA SER A 58 -3.92 15.93 -3.20
C SER A 58 -5.37 15.52 -3.44
N TYR A 59 -6.02 14.90 -2.45
CA TYR A 59 -7.33 14.28 -2.64
C TYR A 59 -8.38 14.66 -1.58
N GLY A 60 -8.00 15.39 -0.53
CA GLY A 60 -8.88 15.70 0.60
C GLY A 60 -9.00 14.54 1.59
N ASP A 61 -10.07 14.56 2.39
CA ASP A 61 -10.27 13.62 3.51
C ASP A 61 -10.53 12.17 3.05
N SER A 62 -11.09 12.00 1.86
CA SER A 62 -11.54 10.72 1.32
C SER A 62 -11.11 10.56 -0.14
N LEU A 63 -10.66 9.36 -0.48
CA LEU A 63 -10.21 8.99 -1.82
C LEU A 63 -11.09 7.90 -2.41
N SER A 64 -11.20 7.92 -3.74
CA SER A 64 -11.75 6.79 -4.48
C SER A 64 -10.80 5.59 -4.39
N PRO A 65 -11.33 4.35 -4.36
CA PRO A 65 -10.51 3.14 -4.29
C PRO A 65 -9.56 3.01 -5.50
N ILE A 66 -9.91 3.60 -6.65
CA ILE A 66 -9.05 3.67 -7.83
C ILE A 66 -7.78 4.50 -7.55
N ASP A 67 -7.91 5.67 -6.95
CA ASP A 67 -6.77 6.53 -6.63
C ASP A 67 -5.94 5.96 -5.48
N ALA A 68 -6.59 5.34 -4.49
CA ALA A 68 -5.91 4.59 -3.44
C ALA A 68 -5.03 3.47 -4.02
N ARG A 69 -5.52 2.72 -5.02
CA ARG A 69 -4.74 1.68 -5.71
C ARG A 69 -3.56 2.27 -6.49
N LYS A 70 -3.72 3.43 -7.13
CA LYS A 70 -2.62 4.11 -7.85
C LYS A 70 -1.51 4.52 -6.88
N GLU A 71 -1.85 5.16 -5.78
CA GLU A 71 -0.88 5.59 -4.77
C GLU A 71 -0.19 4.40 -4.11
N PHE A 72 -0.95 3.33 -3.83
CA PHE A 72 -0.39 2.07 -3.36
C PHE A 72 0.58 1.44 -4.35
N ALA A 73 0.20 1.34 -5.63
CA ALA A 73 1.05 0.78 -6.68
C ALA A 73 2.32 1.61 -6.91
N ARG A 74 2.23 2.94 -6.76
CA ARG A 74 3.36 3.86 -6.82
C ARG A 74 4.33 3.67 -5.64
N ALA A 75 3.80 3.29 -4.48
CA ALA A 75 4.56 3.08 -3.27
C ALA A 75 5.21 1.69 -3.16
N LEU A 76 4.68 0.70 -3.89
CA LEU A 76 5.32 -0.59 -4.01
C LEU A 76 6.72 -0.38 -4.59
N PRO A 77 7.77 -1.00 -4.01
CA PRO A 77 9.06 -1.05 -4.68
C PRO A 77 8.81 -1.67 -6.06
N ARG A 78 9.22 -0.97 -7.14
CA ARG A 78 9.29 -1.58 -8.46
C ARG A 78 9.96 -2.94 -8.29
N PRO A 79 9.47 -4.02 -8.93
CA PRO A 79 10.17 -5.30 -8.88
C PRO A 79 11.61 -5.05 -9.37
N LYS A 80 12.56 -4.98 -8.43
CA LYS A 80 13.97 -5.08 -8.75
C LYS A 80 14.17 -6.57 -8.99
N GLN A 81 14.16 -6.92 -10.28
CA GLN A 81 14.21 -8.27 -10.81
C GLN A 81 12.96 -9.10 -10.50
N GLU A 82 12.22 -9.41 -11.57
CA GLU A 82 11.66 -10.75 -11.73
C GLU A 82 12.72 -11.75 -11.21
N PRO A 83 12.40 -12.68 -10.30
CA PRO A 83 13.22 -13.88 -10.21
C PRO A 83 13.20 -14.46 -11.61
N ASP A 84 14.37 -14.48 -12.24
CA ASP A 84 14.63 -15.14 -13.51
C ASP A 84 14.08 -16.56 -13.40
N LEU A 85 12.85 -16.76 -13.90
CA LEU A 85 12.15 -18.03 -13.93
C LEU A 85 12.75 -18.95 -15.02
N ASP A 86 13.94 -18.64 -15.54
CA ASP A 86 14.61 -19.38 -16.62
C ASP A 86 15.86 -20.16 -16.15
N LEU A 87 16.28 -20.05 -14.87
CA LEU A 87 17.50 -20.75 -14.42
C LEU A 87 17.29 -22.18 -13.87
N GLU A 88 16.06 -22.61 -13.58
CA GLU A 88 15.77 -24.01 -13.18
C GLU A 88 15.45 -24.95 -14.36
N ARG A 89 15.50 -24.46 -15.61
CA ARG A 89 15.42 -25.32 -16.82
C ARG A 89 16.78 -25.71 -17.39
N SER A 90 17.87 -25.43 -16.68
CA SER A 90 19.25 -25.85 -17.02
C SER A 90 19.79 -26.94 -16.09
N ARG A 91 18.92 -27.68 -15.40
CA ARG A 91 19.32 -28.75 -14.47
C ARG A 91 18.57 -30.07 -14.64
N GLU A 92 18.17 -30.37 -15.87
CA GLU A 92 17.82 -31.73 -16.31
C GLU A 92 18.56 -32.08 -17.62
#